data_AF-A0A949B3H1-F1
#
_entry.id   AF-A0A949B3H1-F1
#
_cell.length_a   1.000
_cell.length_b   1.000
_cell.length_c   1.000
_cell.angle_alpha   90.00
_cell.angle_beta   90.00
_cell.angle_gamma   90.00
#
_symmetry.space_group_name_H-M   'P 1'
#
loop_
_entity.id
_entity.type
_entity.pdbx_description
1 polymer ?
#
loop_
_entity_poly.entity_id
_entity_poly.type
_entity_poly.pdbx_seq_one_letter_code
_entity_poly.pdbx_strand_id
1 'polypeptide(L)'
;MILSLILIWLHVSSLRFLIKSNSGNTIIEDTERLEESIPEDEREFSLKSGPGILSLAIIIILNLIEIGYFIACVYFFNNVAVIISASILTGYTFYSLLKFLPGIKKFYKKPSEYLKERSSGPENIISIIAAGMEIIFCTYIIIRVLIDYKIFFSGV
;
A
#
# COMPACT_ATOMS: atom_id res chain seq x y z
N MET A 1 -4.20 8.60 15.27
CA MET A 1 -5.49 9.04 14.67
C MET A 1 -5.31 9.64 13.27
N ILE A 2 -4.60 10.76 13.11
CA ILE A 2 -4.39 11.38 11.77
C ILE A 2 -3.72 10.40 10.80
N LEU A 3 -2.65 9.73 11.23
CA LEU A 3 -1.96 8.72 10.41
C LEU A 3 -2.87 7.55 10.03
N SER A 4 -3.71 7.07 10.96
CA SER A 4 -4.70 6.01 10.69
C SER A 4 -5.72 6.41 9.63
N LEU A 5 -6.16 7.67 9.62
CA LEU A 5 -7.09 8.19 8.60
C LEU A 5 -6.41 8.31 7.23
N ILE A 6 -5.14 8.76 7.20
CA ILE A 6 -4.34 8.81 5.97
C ILE A 6 -4.14 7.40 5.40
N LEU A 7 -3.78 6.43 6.25
CA LEU A 7 -3.61 5.04 5.83
C LEU A 7 -4.93 4.46 5.30
N ILE A 8 -6.06 4.65 5.99
CA ILE A 8 -7.37 4.22 5.49
C ILE A 8 -7.65 4.84 4.12
N TRP A 9 -7.41 6.14 3.93
CA TRP A 9 -7.60 6.80 2.65
C TRP A 9 -6.74 6.18 1.54
N LEU A 10 -5.46 5.90 1.83
CA LEU A 10 -4.54 5.25 0.90
C LEU A 10 -4.99 3.84 0.53
N HIS A 11 -5.33 2.99 1.52
CA HIS A 11 -5.75 1.61 1.27
C HIS A 11 -7.10 1.54 0.56
N VAL A 12 -8.06 2.41 0.89
CA VAL A 12 -9.34 2.51 0.17
C VAL A 12 -9.13 2.95 -1.28
N SER A 13 -8.24 3.91 -1.52
CA SER A 13 -7.90 4.36 -2.87
C SER A 13 -7.22 3.25 -3.69
N SER A 14 -6.29 2.53 -3.07
CA SER A 14 -5.62 1.36 -3.66
C SER A 14 -6.61 0.23 -3.98
N LEU A 15 -7.51 -0.09 -3.05
CA LEU A 15 -8.54 -1.11 -3.24
C LEU A 15 -9.49 -0.74 -4.37
N ARG A 16 -9.91 0.53 -4.45
CA ARG A 16 -10.73 1.03 -5.54
C ARG A 16 -10.02 0.92 -6.89
N PHE A 17 -8.72 1.20 -6.93
CA PHE A 17 -7.89 1.01 -8.13
C PHE A 17 -7.86 -0.46 -8.55
N LEU A 18 -7.56 -1.39 -7.63
CA LEU A 18 -7.52 -2.83 -7.91
C LEU A 18 -8.85 -3.40 -8.39
N ILE A 19 -9.96 -2.98 -7.77
CA ILE A 19 -11.31 -3.39 -8.19
C ILE A 19 -11.60 -2.85 -9.60
N LYS A 20 -11.28 -1.57 -9.86
CA LYS A 20 -11.55 -0.95 -11.16
C LYS A 20 -10.66 -1.53 -12.26
N SER A 21 -9.40 -1.83 -11.98
CA SER A 21 -8.50 -2.51 -12.94
C SER A 21 -8.92 -3.94 -13.24
N ASN A 22 -9.59 -4.62 -12.31
CA ASN A 22 -10.11 -5.97 -12.51
C ASN A 22 -11.48 -5.99 -13.20
N SER A 23 -12.31 -4.97 -12.98
CA SER A 23 -13.66 -4.87 -13.55
C SER A 23 -13.71 -4.20 -14.92
N GLY A 24 -12.63 -3.53 -15.35
CA GLY A 24 -12.52 -2.92 -16.66
C GLY A 24 -11.06 -2.70 -17.02
N ASN A 25 -10.63 -3.25 -18.15
CA ASN A 25 -9.27 -3.10 -18.68
C ASN A 25 -8.86 -1.65 -18.94
N THR A 26 -9.78 -0.68 -18.88
CA THR A 26 -9.59 0.70 -19.33
C THR A 26 -8.39 1.41 -18.69
N ILE A 27 -8.12 1.22 -17.39
CA ILE A 27 -6.96 1.89 -16.75
C ILE A 27 -5.63 1.29 -17.21
N ILE A 28 -5.57 -0.04 -17.35
CA ILE A 28 -4.36 -0.73 -17.80
C ILE A 28 -4.14 -0.43 -19.29
N GLU A 29 -5.20 -0.45 -20.10
CA GLU A 29 -5.18 -0.09 -21.52
C GLU A 29 -4.81 1.38 -21.76
N ASP A 30 -5.31 2.31 -20.95
CA ASP A 30 -4.91 3.72 -21.05
C ASP A 30 -3.44 3.93 -20.66
N THR A 31 -2.95 3.14 -19.69
CA THR A 31 -1.52 3.14 -19.32
C THR A 31 -0.66 2.54 -20.43
N GLU A 32 -1.12 1.45 -21.06
CA GLU A 32 -0.46 0.80 -22.19
C GLU A 32 -0.40 1.74 -23.41
N ARG A 33 -1.49 2.45 -23.73
CA ARG A 33 -1.52 3.47 -24.79
C ARG A 33 -0.57 4.63 -24.54
N LEU A 34 -0.48 5.11 -23.28
CA LEU A 34 0.49 6.13 -22.92
C LEU A 34 1.92 5.62 -23.05
N GLU A 35 2.17 4.37 -22.66
CA GLU A 35 3.48 3.73 -22.76
C GLU A 35 3.91 3.60 -24.23
N GLU A 36 3.03 3.15 -25.11
CA GLU A 36 3.25 3.03 -26.56
C GLU A 36 3.53 4.38 -27.24
N SER A 37 3.03 5.49 -26.69
CA SER A 37 3.30 6.83 -27.21
C SER A 37 4.70 7.37 -26.88
N ILE A 38 5.46 6.70 -26.01
CA ILE A 38 6.83 7.08 -25.62
C ILE A 38 7.83 6.35 -26.52
N PRO A 39 8.72 7.06 -27.25
CA PRO A 39 9.76 6.46 -28.09
C PRO A 39 10.64 5.49 -27.31
N GLU A 40 10.95 4.33 -27.88
CA GLU A 40 11.67 3.24 -27.18
C GLU A 40 13.06 3.66 -26.69
N ASP A 41 13.70 4.59 -27.39
CA ASP A 41 15.00 5.21 -27.08
C ASP A 41 14.98 6.10 -25.82
N GLU A 42 13.81 6.60 -25.41
CA GLU A 42 13.66 7.36 -24.14
C GLU A 42 13.32 6.45 -22.93
N ARG A 43 12.89 5.20 -23.16
CA ARG A 43 12.49 4.27 -22.08
C ARG A 43 13.64 3.79 -21.21
N GLU A 44 14.86 3.77 -21.73
CA GLU A 44 16.05 3.30 -20.99
C GLU A 44 16.53 4.32 -19.93
N PHE A 45 16.13 5.58 -20.04
CA PHE A 45 16.53 6.68 -19.15
C PHE A 45 15.76 6.74 -17.82
N SER A 46 14.67 5.98 -17.67
CA SER A 46 13.71 6.15 -16.57
C SER A 46 14.29 5.82 -15.17
N LEU A 47 15.14 4.80 -15.04
CA LEU A 47 15.73 4.40 -13.75
C LEU A 47 16.79 5.38 -13.19
N LYS A 48 17.47 6.12 -14.07
CA LYS A 48 18.43 7.17 -13.69
C LYS A 48 17.82 8.58 -13.72
N SER A 49 16.56 8.71 -14.14
CA SER A 49 15.84 9.96 -14.12
C SER A 49 15.46 10.33 -12.68
N GLY A 50 15.59 11.61 -12.31
CA GLY A 50 15.18 12.13 -11.00
C GLY A 50 13.75 11.70 -10.58
N PRO A 51 12.74 11.73 -11.49
CA PRO A 51 11.39 11.27 -11.18
C PRO A 51 11.29 9.78 -10.85
N GLY A 52 12.11 8.93 -11.49
CA GLY A 52 12.16 7.50 -11.20
C GLY A 52 12.70 7.24 -9.80
N ILE A 53 13.82 7.84 -9.44
CA ILE A 53 14.39 7.69 -8.09
C ILE A 53 13.44 8.23 -7.01
N LEU A 54 12.76 9.35 -7.29
CA LEU A 54 11.80 9.94 -6.36
C LEU A 54 10.60 9.02 -6.12
N SER A 55 10.02 8.44 -7.17
CA SER A 55 8.89 7.51 -7.02
C SER A 55 9.28 6.25 -6.23
N LEU A 56 10.48 5.72 -6.46
CA LEU A 56 11.00 4.59 -5.68
C LEU A 56 11.18 4.96 -4.20
N ALA A 57 11.77 6.11 -3.93
CA ALA A 57 11.97 6.60 -2.58
C ALA A 57 10.64 6.78 -1.84
N ILE A 58 9.62 7.34 -2.51
CA ILE A 58 8.28 7.50 -1.95
C ILE A 58 7.68 6.13 -1.59
N ILE A 59 7.77 5.13 -2.48
CA ILE A 59 7.24 3.79 -2.21
C ILE A 59 7.92 3.16 -0.99
N ILE A 60 9.25 3.23 -0.90
CA ILE A 60 10.00 2.68 0.23
C ILE A 60 9.63 3.40 1.54
N ILE A 61 9.58 4.74 1.52
CA ILE A 61 9.22 5.54 2.70
C ILE A 61 7.81 5.23 3.18
N LEU A 62 6.83 5.09 2.28
CA LEU A 62 5.46 4.73 2.65
C LEU A 62 5.38 3.36 3.34
N ASN A 63 6.07 2.34 2.81
CA ASN A 63 6.13 1.02 3.46
C ASN A 63 6.80 1.09 4.84
N LEU A 64 7.84 1.91 5.01
CA LEU A 64 8.48 2.11 6.32
C LEU A 64 7.56 2.82 7.31
N ILE A 65 6.78 3.81 6.85
CA ILE A 65 5.78 4.49 7.68
C ILE A 65 4.69 3.51 8.13
N GLU A 66 4.22 2.62 7.26
CA GLU A 66 3.25 1.57 7.61
C GLU A 66 3.81 0.62 8.68
N ILE A 67 5.02 0.10 8.47
CA ILE A 67 5.68 -0.78 9.46
C ILE A 67 5.84 -0.05 10.79
N GLY A 68 6.33 1.20 10.76
CA GLY A 68 6.48 2.02 11.95
C GLY A 68 5.15 2.27 12.67
N TYR A 69 4.07 2.48 11.91
CA TYR A 69 2.72 2.63 12.45
C TYR A 69 2.23 1.35 13.14
N PHE A 70 2.42 0.17 12.54
CA PHE A 70 2.02 -1.10 13.14
C PHE A 70 2.78 -1.37 14.44
N ILE A 71 4.10 -1.14 14.45
CA ILE A 71 4.94 -1.28 15.65
C ILE A 71 4.49 -0.29 16.74
N ALA A 72 4.22 0.96 16.39
CA ALA A 72 3.73 1.96 17.33
C ALA A 72 2.38 1.55 17.94
N CYS A 73 1.44 1.02 17.14
CA CYS A 73 0.17 0.52 17.65
C CYS A 73 0.36 -0.61 18.68
N VAL A 74 1.28 -1.54 18.41
CA VAL A 74 1.61 -2.60 19.38
C VAL A 74 2.13 -2.01 20.69
N TYR A 75 3.05 -1.05 20.60
CA TYR A 75 3.64 -0.40 21.76
C TYR A 75 2.61 0.33 22.63
N PHE A 76 1.69 1.10 22.01
CA PHE A 76 0.73 1.91 22.76
C PHE A 76 -0.49 1.13 23.29
N PHE A 77 -1.02 0.15 22.54
CA PHE A 77 -2.26 -0.54 22.95
C PHE A 77 -2.02 -1.88 23.63
N ASN A 78 -0.83 -2.48 23.44
CA ASN A 78 -0.37 -3.74 24.04
C ASN A 78 -1.47 -4.80 24.19
N ASN A 79 -2.27 -5.00 23.14
CA ASN A 79 -3.40 -5.91 23.15
C ASN A 79 -3.17 -7.06 22.17
N VAL A 80 -3.58 -8.27 22.54
CA VAL A 80 -3.40 -9.49 21.73
C VAL A 80 -3.91 -9.33 20.30
N ALA A 81 -5.09 -8.74 20.11
CA ALA A 81 -5.62 -8.51 18.77
C ALA A 81 -4.74 -7.55 17.95
N VAL A 82 -4.26 -6.47 18.59
CA VAL A 82 -3.35 -5.50 17.94
C VAL A 82 -2.02 -6.15 17.59
N ILE A 83 -1.46 -6.96 18.49
CA ILE A 83 -0.19 -7.67 18.28
C ILE A 83 -0.29 -8.63 17.11
N ILE A 84 -1.34 -9.46 17.06
CA ILE A 84 -1.53 -10.45 16.00
C ILE A 84 -1.73 -9.75 14.65
N SER A 85 -2.66 -8.79 14.58
CA SER A 85 -2.94 -8.07 13.33
C SER A 85 -1.73 -7.28 12.85
N ALA A 86 -1.04 -6.55 13.73
CA ALA A 86 0.16 -5.80 13.38
C ALA A 86 1.29 -6.72 12.89
N SER A 87 1.46 -7.92 13.47
CA SER A 87 2.46 -8.89 13.03
C SER A 87 2.18 -9.42 11.63
N ILE A 88 0.92 -9.77 11.35
CA ILE A 88 0.49 -10.24 10.02
C ILE A 88 0.69 -9.12 8.98
N LEU A 89 0.24 -7.90 9.29
CA LEU A 89 0.33 -6.76 8.38
C LEU A 89 1.80 -6.36 8.13
N THR A 90 2.62 -6.30 9.17
CA THR A 90 4.06 -6.03 9.03
C THR A 90 4.75 -7.10 8.17
N GLY A 91 4.41 -8.37 8.38
CA GLY A 91 4.93 -9.48 7.57
C GLY A 91 4.53 -9.34 6.09
N TYR A 92 3.27 -8.95 5.82
CA TYR A 92 2.79 -8.70 4.47
C TYR A 92 3.48 -7.49 3.81
N THR A 93 3.60 -6.35 4.51
CA THR A 93 4.30 -5.17 4.01
C THR A 93 5.76 -5.50 3.68
N PHE A 94 6.42 -6.29 4.52
CA PHE A 94 7.78 -6.74 4.26
C PHE A 94 7.87 -7.69 3.06
N TYR A 95 6.97 -8.66 2.95
CA TYR A 95 6.86 -9.54 1.78
C TYR A 95 6.65 -8.76 0.48
N SER A 96 5.72 -7.81 0.50
CA SER A 96 5.39 -6.93 -0.63
C SER A 96 6.63 -6.11 -1.07
N LEU A 97 7.37 -5.55 -0.12
CA LEU A 97 8.60 -4.80 -0.38
C LEU A 97 9.70 -5.69 -0.98
N LEU A 98 9.92 -6.88 -0.40
CA LEU A 98 10.90 -7.84 -0.91
C LEU A 98 10.60 -8.29 -2.34
N LYS A 99 9.32 -8.48 -2.66
CA LYS A 99 8.88 -8.85 -4.00
C LYS A 99 8.96 -7.68 -4.99
N PHE A 100 8.77 -6.46 -4.51
CA PHE A 100 8.91 -5.25 -5.32
C PHE A 100 10.35 -5.01 -5.77
N LEU A 101 11.35 -5.22 -4.89
CA LEU A 101 12.77 -5.01 -5.18
C LEU A 101 13.27 -5.64 -6.51
N PRO A 102 13.09 -6.94 -6.78
CA PRO A 102 13.49 -7.54 -8.06
C PRO A 102 12.61 -7.07 -9.24
N GLY A 103 11.36 -6.68 -8.95
CA GLY A 103 10.39 -6.16 -9.93
C GLY A 103 10.63 -4.71 -10.35
N ILE A 104 11.49 -3.95 -9.66
CA ILE A 104 11.77 -2.52 -9.94
C ILE A 104 12.12 -2.31 -11.41
N LYS A 105 12.99 -3.16 -11.98
CA LYS A 105 13.39 -3.04 -13.39
C LYS A 105 12.20 -3.17 -14.34
N LYS A 106 11.25 -4.05 -14.02
CA LYS A 106 10.03 -4.28 -14.81
C LYS A 106 9.05 -3.12 -14.63
N PHE A 107 8.88 -2.63 -13.40
CA PHE A 107 8.04 -1.48 -13.08
C PHE A 107 8.40 -0.22 -13.89
N TYR A 108 9.70 0.08 -14.07
CA TYR A 108 10.11 1.24 -14.85
C TYR A 108 10.14 1.02 -16.37
N LYS A 109 10.43 -0.20 -16.83
CA LYS A 109 10.51 -0.51 -18.26
C LYS A 109 9.14 -0.72 -18.90
N LYS A 110 8.24 -1.40 -18.19
CA LYS A 110 6.88 -1.77 -18.61
C LYS A 110 5.92 -1.70 -17.42
N PRO A 111 5.54 -0.49 -16.97
CA PRO A 111 4.66 -0.31 -15.82
C PRO A 111 3.29 -0.98 -16.03
N SER A 112 2.75 -0.97 -17.25
CA SER A 112 1.49 -1.64 -17.59
C SER A 112 1.54 -3.15 -17.32
N GLU A 113 2.62 -3.81 -17.76
CA GLU A 113 2.83 -5.25 -17.57
C GLU A 113 3.06 -5.60 -16.09
N TYR A 114 3.83 -4.77 -15.37
CA TYR A 114 4.01 -4.92 -13.92
C TYR A 114 2.68 -4.80 -13.16
N LEU A 115 1.88 -3.77 -13.48
CA LEU A 115 0.58 -3.55 -12.85
C LEU A 115 -0.37 -4.72 -13.16
N LYS A 116 -0.37 -5.23 -14.39
CA LYS A 116 -1.18 -6.38 -14.80
C LYS A 116 -0.81 -7.65 -14.04
N GLU A 117 0.47 -7.93 -13.81
CA GLU A 117 0.91 -9.04 -12.95
C GLU A 117 0.48 -8.87 -11.49
N ARG A 118 0.51 -7.64 -10.98
CA ARG A 118 0.10 -7.30 -9.61
C ARG A 118 -1.41 -7.33 -9.41
N SER A 119 -2.18 -6.98 -10.44
CA SER A 119 -3.63 -6.88 -10.42
C SER A 119 -4.34 -8.14 -10.93
N SER A 120 -3.60 -9.16 -11.38
CA SER A 120 -4.16 -10.43 -11.85
C SER A 120 -3.64 -11.63 -11.06
N GLY A 121 -4.40 -12.73 -11.11
CA GLY A 121 -4.04 -13.97 -10.44
C GLY A 121 -4.15 -13.92 -8.89
N PRO A 122 -3.46 -14.83 -8.17
CA PRO A 122 -3.58 -14.97 -6.72
C PRO A 122 -3.08 -13.74 -5.94
N GLU A 123 -2.18 -12.95 -6.53
CA GLU A 123 -1.63 -11.74 -5.91
C GLU A 123 -2.66 -10.65 -5.71
N ASN A 124 -3.63 -10.53 -6.63
CA ASN A 124 -4.73 -9.59 -6.48
C ASN A 124 -5.59 -9.95 -5.26
N ILE A 125 -5.88 -11.25 -5.06
CA ILE A 125 -6.65 -11.74 -3.93
C ILE A 125 -5.93 -11.42 -2.61
N ILE A 126 -4.62 -11.72 -2.54
CA ILE A 126 -3.81 -11.42 -1.36
C ILE A 126 -3.78 -9.92 -1.09
N SER A 127 -3.62 -9.08 -2.13
CA SER A 127 -3.59 -7.62 -2.00
C SER A 127 -4.93 -7.05 -1.52
N ILE A 128 -6.05 -7.59 -2.00
CA ILE A 128 -7.40 -7.21 -1.54
C ILE A 128 -7.61 -7.61 -0.08
N ILE A 129 -7.23 -8.82 0.31
CA ILE A 129 -7.35 -9.31 1.69
C ILE A 129 -6.50 -8.45 2.62
N ALA A 130 -5.25 -8.19 2.25
CA ALA A 130 -4.33 -7.36 3.03
C ALA A 130 -4.88 -5.93 3.21
N ALA A 131 -5.29 -5.28 2.12
CA ALA A 131 -5.90 -3.94 2.19
C ALA A 131 -7.17 -3.93 3.07
N GLY A 132 -8.00 -4.97 2.97
CA GLY A 132 -9.16 -5.14 3.85
C GLY A 132 -8.78 -5.27 5.33
N MET A 133 -7.76 -6.08 5.63
CA MET A 133 -7.23 -6.23 6.99
C MET A 133 -6.65 -4.91 7.52
N GLU A 134 -5.95 -4.14 6.70
CA GLU A 134 -5.39 -2.83 7.07
C GLU A 134 -6.49 -1.82 7.40
N ILE A 135 -7.57 -1.79 6.62
CA ILE A 135 -8.75 -0.94 6.89
C ILE A 135 -9.40 -1.33 8.22
N ILE A 136 -9.62 -2.62 8.45
CA ILE A 136 -10.21 -3.13 9.70
C ILE A 136 -9.31 -2.78 10.89
N PHE A 137 -8.00 -3.02 10.77
CA PHE A 137 -7.02 -2.70 11.79
C PHE A 137 -7.00 -1.20 12.12
N CYS A 138 -6.89 -0.33 11.11
CA CYS A 138 -6.88 1.11 11.32
C CYS A 138 -8.18 1.63 11.94
N THR A 139 -9.33 1.08 11.52
CA THR A 139 -10.63 1.42 12.10
C THR A 139 -10.70 1.01 13.56
N TYR A 140 -10.22 -0.20 13.90
CA TYR A 140 -10.15 -0.69 15.27
C TYR A 140 -9.29 0.23 16.15
N ILE A 141 -8.12 0.64 15.67
CA ILE A 141 -7.24 1.58 16.38
C ILE A 141 -7.95 2.93 16.62
N ILE A 142 -8.65 3.47 15.62
CA ILE A 142 -9.41 4.72 15.79
C ILE A 142 -10.46 4.58 16.88
N ILE A 143 -11.28 3.52 16.84
CA ILE A 143 -12.31 3.27 17.85
C ILE A 143 -11.67 3.18 19.24
N ARG A 144 -10.54 2.48 19.36
CA ARG A 144 -9.85 2.31 20.63
C ARG A 144 -9.30 3.62 21.18
N VAL A 145 -8.67 4.44 20.35
CA VAL A 145 -8.24 5.81 20.72
C VAL A 145 -9.43 6.62 21.23
N LEU A 146 -10.58 6.56 20.55
CA LEU A 146 -11.77 7.31 20.96
C LEU A 146 -12.33 6.84 22.31
N ILE A 147 -12.32 5.53 22.56
CA ILE A 147 -12.75 4.96 23.85
C ILE A 147 -11.81 5.41 24.97
N ASP A 148 -10.49 5.24 24.78
CA ASP A 148 -9.50 5.61 25.79
C ASP A 148 -9.54 7.12 26.09
N TYR A 149 -9.72 7.96 25.06
CA TYR A 149 -9.87 9.41 25.21
C TYR A 149 -11.16 9.80 25.95
N LYS A 150 -12.28 9.11 25.66
CA LYS A 150 -13.57 9.36 26.34
C LYS A 150 -13.51 8.94 27.81
N ILE A 151 -12.89 7.80 28.13
CA ILE A 151 -12.71 7.35 29.52
C ILE A 151 -11.84 8.36 30.29
N PHE A 152 -10.79 8.89 29.66
CA PHE A 152 -9.92 9.89 30.28
C PHE A 152 -10.63 11.21 30.59
N PHE A 153 -11.60 11.64 29.76
CA PHE A 153 -12.35 12.89 29.96
C PHE A 153 -13.65 12.75 30.75
N SER A 154 -14.27 11.57 30.82
CA SER A 154 -15.45 11.32 31.66
C SER A 154 -15.11 10.94 33.11
N GLY A 155 -13.82 10.78 33.43
CA GLY A 155 -13.32 10.49 34.79
C GLY A 155 -12.86 11.72 35.58
N VAL A 156 -13.10 12.95 35.08
CA VAL A 156 -12.85 14.22 35.78
C VAL A 156 -14.18 14.89 36.10
#